data_AF-A0A0A9ZGC3-F1
#
_entry.id   AF-A0A0A9ZGC3-F1
#
_cell.length_a   1.000
_cell.length_b   1.000
_cell.length_c   1.000
_cell.angle_alpha   90.00
_cell.angle_beta   90.00
_cell.angle_gamma   90.00
#
_symmetry.space_group_name_H-M   'P 1'
#
loop_
_entity.id
_entity.type
_entity.pdbx_description
1 polymer ?
#
loop_
_entity_poly.entity_id
_entity_poly.type
_entity_poly.pdbx_seq_one_letter_code
_entity_poly.pdbx_strand_id
1 'polypeptide(L)'
;VSVLYCISNTCYPAYILTDKQINKMSSVLFVEPIAFGSNSGIKDNAFITATTVSASKAQSDQTIAFQLLHEMQDKLRRENIDTCLIHSCCEPRGKYTYADKGDGIFPNNYISFHNFTDSKGKIVRRVVILYPMSPHRQGELPTRQVERKLVAAAESGAIDLVDLRGFETERKYLEGTGAINFSYNGAFAYMSRSTRTNDTVFDIVCNEENLNIPCQNRFVFRSALPGKNGHENVIYHTNVIGWCGKGICAWGLDYMQFDSEEEKLAFYHHLRD
;
A
#
# COMPACT_ATOMS: atom_id res chain seq x y z
N VAL A 1 6.83 -4.43 -6.55
CA VAL A 1 6.80 -4.86 -5.14
C VAL A 1 6.61 -3.61 -4.31
N SER A 2 5.40 -3.33 -3.85
CA SER A 2 5.11 -2.19 -2.98
C SER A 2 5.67 -2.50 -1.60
N VAL A 3 6.82 -1.91 -1.27
CA VAL A 3 7.43 -2.03 0.05
C VAL A 3 6.69 -1.07 0.97
N LEU A 4 5.92 -1.61 1.91
CA LEU A 4 5.25 -0.79 2.90
C LEU A 4 6.20 -0.52 4.07
N TYR A 5 6.54 0.75 4.27
CA TYR A 5 7.30 1.20 5.44
C TYR A 5 6.43 1.03 6.68
N CYS A 6 6.91 0.38 7.73
CA CYS A 6 6.23 0.27 9.03
C CYS A 6 7.24 0.52 10.14
N ILE A 7 6.82 1.09 11.27
CA ILE A 7 7.67 1.28 12.44
C ILE A 7 7.06 0.47 13.58
N SER A 8 7.80 -0.48 14.13
CA SER A 8 7.59 -0.89 15.52
C SER A 8 8.90 -1.33 16.16
N ASN A 9 9.39 -0.51 17.10
CA ASN A 9 10.24 -0.99 18.17
C ASN A 9 9.35 -1.70 19.19
N THR A 10 9.43 -3.04 19.24
CA THR A 10 9.47 -3.87 20.46
C THR A 10 9.24 -5.33 20.11
N CYS A 11 10.33 -6.09 20.06
CA CYS A 11 10.34 -7.50 20.42
C CYS A 11 11.65 -7.76 21.19
N TYR A 12 11.48 -8.11 22.48
CA TYR A 12 12.47 -8.57 23.47
C TYR A 12 13.30 -7.55 24.28
N PRO A 13 13.62 -7.88 25.55
CA PRO A 13 14.17 -6.96 26.52
C PRO A 13 15.69 -6.82 26.36
N ALA A 14 16.19 -5.67 26.80
CA ALA A 14 17.60 -5.31 26.95
C ALA A 14 18.37 -5.11 25.64
N TYR A 15 18.44 -3.85 25.17
CA TYR A 15 19.70 -3.21 24.80
C TYR A 15 19.51 -1.69 24.86
N ILE A 16 20.27 -1.03 25.74
CA ILE A 16 20.43 0.42 25.81
C ILE A 16 21.16 0.85 24.53
N LEU A 17 20.58 1.73 23.72
CA LEU A 17 21.25 2.25 22.52
C LEU A 17 21.19 3.78 22.45
N THR A 18 22.37 4.34 22.15
CA THR A 18 22.78 5.75 22.17
C THR A 18 22.36 6.54 20.92
N ASP A 19 22.38 7.88 21.01
CA ASP A 19 21.95 8.91 20.04
C ASP A 19 22.33 8.75 18.55
N LYS A 20 23.26 7.85 18.19
CA LYS A 20 23.64 7.60 16.78
C LYS A 20 22.62 6.81 15.96
N GLN A 21 21.59 6.21 16.58
CA GLN A 21 20.55 5.44 15.89
C GLN A 21 19.31 6.25 15.47
N ILE A 22 19.29 7.55 15.76
CA ILE A 22 18.13 8.42 15.52
C ILE A 22 17.84 8.65 14.01
N ASN A 23 18.77 8.35 13.10
CA ASN A 23 18.71 8.74 11.68
C ASN A 23 18.55 7.61 10.64
N LYS A 24 18.27 6.36 11.02
CA LYS A 24 18.07 5.27 10.04
C LYS A 24 16.93 4.36 10.46
N MET A 25 15.71 4.63 9.98
CA MET A 25 14.55 3.77 10.20
C MET A 25 13.76 3.60 8.90
N SER A 26 13.76 2.38 8.37
CA SER A 26 12.97 2.00 7.21
C SER A 26 12.52 0.54 7.39
N SER A 27 11.75 0.21 8.43
CA SER A 27 11.30 -1.17 8.57
C SER A 27 10.22 -1.49 7.52
N VAL A 28 10.16 -2.74 7.06
CA VAL A 28 9.18 -3.18 6.06
C VAL A 28 8.15 -4.11 6.70
N LEU A 29 6.85 -3.85 6.47
CA LEU A 29 5.76 -4.74 6.90
C LEU A 29 5.51 -5.82 5.85
N PHE A 30 5.56 -7.07 6.31
CA PHE A 30 5.15 -8.25 5.57
C PHE A 30 3.96 -8.90 6.25
N VAL A 31 3.06 -9.46 5.45
CA VAL A 31 1.92 -10.23 5.94
C VAL A 31 1.94 -11.58 5.25
N GLU A 32 2.07 -12.64 6.03
CA GLU A 32 1.97 -14.01 5.55
C GLU A 32 0.50 -14.45 5.61
N PRO A 33 -0.17 -14.66 4.46
CA PRO A 33 -1.57 -15.06 4.44
C PRO A 33 -1.70 -16.55 4.81
N ILE A 34 -2.94 -17.00 5.08
CA ILE A 34 -3.19 -18.42 5.38
C ILE A 34 -3.17 -19.28 4.11
N ALA A 35 -3.71 -18.74 3.03
CA ALA A 35 -3.70 -19.32 1.71
C ALA A 35 -3.33 -18.25 0.68
N PHE A 36 -2.66 -18.66 -0.38
CA PHE A 36 -2.32 -17.78 -1.49
C PHE A 36 -2.81 -18.39 -2.81
N GLY A 37 -3.46 -17.58 -3.64
CA GLY A 37 -4.01 -18.01 -4.92
C GLY A 37 -5.16 -17.11 -5.37
N SER A 38 -5.53 -17.21 -6.65
CA SER A 38 -6.65 -16.44 -7.19
C SER A 38 -7.96 -16.85 -6.52
N ASN A 39 -8.71 -15.88 -6.00
CA ASN A 39 -10.07 -16.12 -5.55
C ASN A 39 -11.05 -15.98 -6.73
N SER A 40 -11.64 -17.08 -7.18
CA SER A 40 -12.59 -17.09 -8.31
C SER A 40 -13.87 -16.28 -8.06
N GLY A 41 -14.15 -15.91 -6.80
CA GLY A 41 -15.25 -15.02 -6.44
C GLY A 41 -14.97 -13.54 -6.70
N ILE A 42 -13.72 -13.16 -6.96
CA ILE A 42 -13.28 -11.78 -7.14
C ILE A 42 -12.99 -11.56 -8.63
N LYS A 43 -13.89 -10.83 -9.32
CA LYS A 43 -13.84 -10.59 -10.78
C LYS A 43 -13.48 -9.15 -11.15
N ASP A 44 -13.13 -8.33 -10.17
CA ASP A 44 -12.91 -6.90 -10.34
C ASP A 44 -11.45 -6.55 -10.68
N ASN A 45 -10.63 -7.57 -10.95
CA ASN A 45 -9.29 -7.44 -11.53
C ASN A 45 -9.23 -8.13 -12.90
N ALA A 46 -9.30 -7.34 -13.98
CA ALA A 46 -9.27 -7.83 -15.36
C ALA A 46 -7.93 -8.50 -15.76
N PHE A 47 -6.87 -8.34 -14.96
CA PHE A 47 -5.53 -8.85 -15.25
C PHE A 47 -5.22 -10.18 -14.56
N ILE A 48 -6.02 -10.57 -13.55
CA ILE A 48 -5.90 -11.90 -12.94
C ILE A 48 -6.80 -12.87 -13.69
N THR A 49 -6.20 -13.79 -14.41
CA THR A 49 -6.94 -14.91 -15.00
C THR A 49 -7.12 -15.97 -13.91
N ALA A 50 -8.34 -16.12 -13.40
CA ALA A 50 -8.68 -17.19 -12.45
C ALA A 50 -8.59 -18.54 -13.18
N THR A 51 -7.39 -19.13 -13.19
CA THR A 51 -7.16 -20.45 -13.77
C THR A 51 -7.46 -21.47 -12.69
N THR A 52 -8.41 -22.36 -12.91
CA THR A 52 -8.62 -23.49 -12.00
C THR A 52 -7.41 -24.41 -12.10
N VAL A 53 -6.65 -24.49 -11.01
CA VAL A 53 -5.47 -25.36 -10.90
C VAL A 53 -5.80 -26.57 -10.01
N SER A 54 -5.04 -27.66 -10.14
CA SER A 54 -5.15 -28.79 -9.23
C SER A 54 -4.76 -28.39 -7.80
N ALA A 55 -5.27 -29.10 -6.80
CA ALA A 55 -4.91 -28.86 -5.40
C ALA A 55 -3.40 -28.96 -5.14
N SER A 56 -2.72 -29.88 -5.82
CA SER A 56 -1.26 -30.02 -5.75
C SER A 56 -0.53 -28.80 -6.30
N LYS A 57 -1.01 -28.22 -7.41
CA LYS A 57 -0.42 -27.02 -7.99
C LYS A 57 -0.67 -25.80 -7.11
N ALA A 58 -1.89 -25.62 -6.59
CA ALA A 58 -2.20 -24.56 -5.64
C ALA A 58 -1.29 -24.61 -4.40
N GLN A 59 -1.10 -25.80 -3.83
CA GLN A 59 -0.19 -26.00 -2.69
C GLN A 59 1.26 -25.64 -3.03
N SER A 60 1.74 -26.03 -4.22
CA SER A 60 3.07 -25.67 -4.71
C SER A 60 3.24 -24.16 -4.89
N ASP A 61 2.25 -23.47 -5.46
CA ASP A 61 2.30 -22.01 -5.67
C ASP A 61 2.30 -21.26 -4.35
N GLN A 62 1.53 -21.73 -3.37
CA GLN A 62 1.55 -21.20 -2.01
C GLN A 62 2.93 -21.36 -1.36
N THR A 63 3.56 -22.54 -1.48
CA THR A 63 4.92 -22.75 -0.94
C THR A 63 5.93 -21.80 -1.58
N ILE A 64 5.87 -21.59 -2.90
CA ILE A 64 6.75 -20.65 -3.60
C ILE A 64 6.52 -19.21 -3.12
N ALA A 65 5.27 -18.79 -2.96
CA ALA A 65 4.94 -17.45 -2.49
C ALA A 65 5.49 -17.19 -1.08
N PHE A 66 5.37 -18.16 -0.16
CA PHE A 66 5.90 -18.04 1.20
C PHE A 66 7.42 -18.03 1.21
N GLN A 67 8.06 -18.90 0.42
CA GLN A 67 9.51 -18.90 0.28
C GLN A 67 10.03 -17.56 -0.24
N LEU A 68 9.41 -17.00 -1.29
CA LEU A 68 9.78 -15.69 -1.82
C LEU A 68 9.64 -14.59 -0.77
N LEU A 69 8.57 -14.61 0.02
CA LEU A 69 8.35 -13.64 1.09
C LEU A 69 9.49 -13.69 2.13
N HIS A 70 9.88 -14.89 2.58
CA HIS A 70 11.00 -15.05 3.52
C HIS A 70 12.35 -14.65 2.90
N GLU A 71 12.60 -15.02 1.64
CA GLU A 71 13.82 -14.63 0.93
C GLU A 71 13.95 -13.11 0.79
N MET A 72 12.84 -12.42 0.51
CA MET A 72 12.79 -10.95 0.49
C MET A 72 13.08 -10.36 1.87
N GLN A 73 12.50 -10.93 2.93
CA GLN A 73 12.75 -10.50 4.30
C GLN A 73 14.24 -10.64 4.66
N ASP A 74 14.83 -11.79 4.38
CA ASP A 74 16.24 -12.06 4.69
C ASP A 74 17.19 -11.18 3.88
N LYS A 75 16.83 -10.87 2.63
CA LYS A 75 17.59 -9.93 1.81
C LYS A 75 17.58 -8.52 2.41
N LEU A 76 16.43 -8.02 2.86
CA LEU A 76 16.33 -6.72 3.50
C LEU A 76 17.11 -6.67 4.81
N ARG A 77 16.99 -7.70 5.65
CA ARG A 77 17.74 -7.80 6.91
C ARG A 77 19.25 -7.78 6.69
N ARG A 78 19.76 -8.45 5.65
CA ARG A 78 21.19 -8.43 5.28
C ARG A 78 21.67 -7.03 4.91
N GLU A 79 20.79 -6.19 4.37
CA GLU A 79 21.06 -4.78 4.08
C GLU A 79 20.86 -3.86 5.31
N ASN A 80 20.67 -4.43 6.51
CA ASN A 80 20.35 -3.72 7.75
C ASN A 80 19.05 -2.92 7.67
N ILE A 81 18.06 -3.46 6.95
CA ILE A 81 16.70 -2.94 6.87
C ILE A 81 15.82 -3.81 7.77
N ASP A 82 15.20 -3.20 8.76
CA ASP A 82 14.30 -3.89 9.68
C ASP A 82 13.07 -4.44 8.96
N THR A 83 12.47 -5.49 9.51
CA THR A 83 11.28 -6.10 8.93
C THR A 83 10.33 -6.56 10.02
N CYS A 84 9.03 -6.36 9.84
CA CYS A 84 7.98 -6.88 10.71
C CYS A 84 7.15 -7.87 9.89
N LEU A 85 7.09 -9.14 10.33
CA LEU A 85 6.26 -10.17 9.70
C LEU A 85 5.05 -10.47 10.57
N ILE A 86 3.87 -10.34 9.97
CA ILE A 86 2.60 -10.70 10.58
C ILE A 86 2.15 -12.03 10.04
N HIS A 87 1.87 -12.98 10.94
CA HIS A 87 1.34 -14.28 10.55
C HIS A 87 -0.18 -14.28 10.74
N SER A 88 -0.94 -14.29 9.66
CA SER A 88 -2.42 -14.26 9.74
C SER A 88 -2.99 -15.49 10.44
N CYS A 89 -2.28 -16.61 10.43
CA CYS A 89 -2.64 -17.82 11.16
C CYS A 89 -2.56 -17.66 12.70
N CYS A 90 -1.79 -16.69 13.19
CA CYS A 90 -1.61 -16.38 14.61
C CYS A 90 -2.63 -15.37 15.15
N GLU A 91 -3.52 -14.85 14.31
CA GLU A 91 -4.66 -14.05 14.76
C GLU A 91 -5.69 -14.91 15.51
N PRO A 92 -6.44 -14.33 16.47
CA PRO A 92 -7.56 -15.01 17.09
C PRO A 92 -8.57 -15.47 16.03
N ARG A 93 -8.85 -16.79 15.99
CA ARG A 93 -9.67 -17.43 14.94
C ARG A 93 -9.14 -17.18 13.52
N GLY A 94 -7.84 -16.94 13.34
CA GLY A 94 -7.26 -16.52 12.08
C GLY A 94 -7.58 -17.43 10.90
N LYS A 95 -7.55 -18.76 11.12
CA LYS A 95 -7.94 -19.78 10.13
C LYS A 95 -9.36 -19.62 9.56
N TYR A 96 -10.26 -18.96 10.29
CA TYR A 96 -11.62 -18.71 9.82
C TYR A 96 -11.76 -17.30 9.25
N THR A 97 -11.13 -16.31 9.88
CA THR A 97 -11.23 -14.90 9.51
C THR A 97 -10.46 -14.56 8.23
N TYR A 98 -9.30 -15.18 8.01
CA TYR A 98 -8.35 -14.81 6.96
C TYR A 98 -8.12 -15.90 5.89
N ALA A 99 -8.91 -16.99 5.91
CA ALA A 99 -8.74 -18.08 4.95
C ALA A 99 -8.99 -17.67 3.49
N ASP A 100 -9.95 -16.77 3.27
CA ASP A 100 -10.31 -16.24 1.95
C ASP A 100 -9.67 -14.87 1.66
N LYS A 101 -8.79 -14.39 2.57
CA LYS A 101 -8.12 -13.09 2.52
C LYS A 101 -6.68 -13.19 2.00
N GLY A 102 -6.49 -13.97 0.94
CA GLY A 102 -5.17 -14.22 0.34
C GLY A 102 -4.48 -12.94 -0.16
N ASP A 103 -5.25 -11.99 -0.69
CA ASP A 103 -4.72 -10.69 -1.15
C ASP A 103 -4.23 -9.80 0.02
N GLY A 104 -4.54 -10.16 1.27
CA GLY A 104 -4.01 -9.51 2.47
C GLY A 104 -2.47 -9.57 2.58
N ILE A 105 -1.81 -10.40 1.77
CA ILE A 105 -0.35 -10.40 1.56
C ILE A 105 0.18 -9.04 1.05
N PHE A 106 -0.68 -8.18 0.51
CA PHE A 106 -0.36 -6.84 0.00
C PHE A 106 -0.82 -5.75 0.98
N PRO A 107 -0.10 -5.53 2.10
CA PRO A 107 -0.51 -4.57 3.12
C PRO A 107 -0.59 -3.14 2.61
N ASN A 108 0.15 -2.84 1.55
CA ASN A 108 0.14 -1.54 0.89
C ASN A 108 -1.25 -1.14 0.38
N ASN A 109 -2.18 -2.07 0.23
CA ASN A 109 -3.52 -1.77 -0.26
C ASN A 109 -4.46 -1.26 0.84
N TYR A 110 -4.24 -1.58 2.12
CA TYR A 110 -5.16 -1.23 3.21
C TYR A 110 -4.55 -0.37 4.32
N ILE A 111 -3.23 -0.20 4.34
CA ILE A 111 -2.53 0.65 5.31
C ILE A 111 -1.32 1.35 4.67
N SER A 112 -0.99 2.56 5.13
CA SER A 112 0.26 3.26 4.80
C SER A 112 0.79 4.04 6.00
N PHE A 113 2.09 4.32 6.00
CA PHE A 113 2.80 4.98 7.10
C PHE A 113 3.66 6.11 6.54
N HIS A 114 3.56 7.29 7.16
CA HIS A 114 4.17 8.53 6.69
C HIS A 114 4.90 9.23 7.82
N ASN A 115 6.15 9.61 7.57
CA ASN A 115 6.97 10.36 8.53
C ASN A 115 7.21 11.76 7.99
N PHE A 116 6.87 12.76 8.79
CA PHE A 116 7.29 14.13 8.54
C PHE A 116 8.58 14.38 9.30
N THR A 117 9.52 15.04 8.63
CA THR A 117 10.82 15.35 9.20
C THR A 117 11.08 16.84 9.19
N ASP A 118 11.83 17.33 10.17
CA ASP A 118 12.37 18.69 10.13
C ASP A 118 13.52 18.79 9.11
N SER A 119 14.08 19.99 8.94
CA SER A 119 15.20 20.24 8.03
C SER A 119 16.49 19.48 8.38
N LYS A 120 16.57 18.88 9.58
CA LYS A 120 17.69 18.04 10.04
C LYS A 120 17.40 16.54 9.88
N GLY A 121 16.24 16.17 9.34
CA GLY A 121 15.81 14.79 9.16
C GLY A 121 15.20 14.14 10.41
N LYS A 122 14.99 14.89 11.49
CA LYS A 122 14.36 14.36 12.71
C LYS A 122 12.86 14.22 12.47
N ILE A 123 12.30 13.05 12.78
CA ILE A 123 10.86 12.82 12.71
C ILE A 123 10.13 13.73 13.71
N VAL A 124 9.22 14.55 13.21
CA VAL A 124 8.39 15.47 14.01
C VAL A 124 6.94 15.02 14.10
N ARG A 125 6.46 14.22 13.13
CA ARG A 125 5.08 13.73 13.06
C ARG A 125 5.05 12.39 12.35
N ARG A 126 4.19 11.49 12.81
CA ARG A 126 3.95 10.17 12.21
C ARG A 126 2.47 10.05 11.90
N VAL A 127 2.13 9.78 10.65
CA VAL A 127 0.75 9.60 10.21
C VAL A 127 0.60 8.17 9.69
N VAL A 128 -0.41 7.46 10.17
CA VAL A 128 -0.78 6.13 9.68
C VAL A 128 -2.19 6.23 9.11
N ILE A 129 -2.38 5.75 7.88
CA ILE A 129 -3.69 5.82 7.20
C ILE A 129 -4.22 4.41 7.02
N LEU A 130 -5.45 4.16 7.48
CA LEU A 130 -6.23 2.97 7.16
C LEU A 130 -7.22 3.32 6.06
N TYR A 131 -7.25 2.50 5.01
CA TYR A 131 -7.94 2.85 3.78
C TYR A 131 -9.28 2.12 3.61
N PRO A 132 -10.28 2.74 2.97
CA PRO A 132 -11.54 2.07 2.65
C PRO A 132 -11.34 1.10 1.49
N MET A 133 -11.54 -0.19 1.77
CA MET A 133 -11.30 -1.28 0.85
C MET A 133 -12.55 -1.65 0.05
N SER A 134 -12.36 -2.12 -1.18
CA SER A 134 -13.44 -2.67 -1.99
C SER A 134 -14.13 -3.86 -1.27
N PRO A 135 -15.41 -4.15 -1.52
CA PRO A 135 -16.20 -5.08 -0.69
C PRO A 135 -15.58 -6.46 -0.48
N HIS A 136 -14.89 -7.00 -1.49
CA HIS A 136 -14.27 -8.33 -1.40
C HIS A 136 -12.96 -8.34 -0.61
N ARG A 137 -12.37 -7.17 -0.39
CA ARG A 137 -11.05 -6.95 0.24
C ARG A 137 -11.13 -6.31 1.63
N GLN A 138 -12.34 -6.06 2.12
CA GLN A 138 -12.55 -5.59 3.49
C GLN A 138 -12.14 -6.66 4.51
N GLY A 139 -11.66 -6.22 5.67
CA GLY A 139 -11.29 -7.09 6.79
C GLY A 139 -9.94 -7.80 6.64
N GLU A 140 -9.07 -7.37 5.73
CA GLU A 140 -7.74 -7.96 5.54
C GLU A 140 -6.70 -7.52 6.58
N LEU A 141 -6.92 -6.38 7.25
CA LEU A 141 -6.03 -5.86 8.28
C LEU A 141 -6.04 -6.80 9.52
N PRO A 142 -4.87 -7.34 9.96
CA PRO A 142 -4.80 -8.16 11.16
C PRO A 142 -5.12 -7.37 12.44
N THR A 143 -6.22 -7.70 13.10
CA THR A 143 -6.75 -6.88 14.21
C THR A 143 -5.85 -6.89 15.45
N ARG A 144 -5.43 -8.06 15.94
CA ARG A 144 -4.65 -8.17 17.18
C ARG A 144 -3.20 -7.75 16.96
N GLN A 145 -2.58 -8.23 15.89
CA GLN A 145 -1.16 -7.99 15.63
C GLN A 145 -0.86 -6.58 15.13
N VAL A 146 -1.82 -5.90 14.48
CA VAL A 146 -1.63 -4.56 13.87
C VAL A 146 -2.62 -3.54 14.43
N GLU A 147 -3.92 -3.65 14.13
CA GLU A 147 -4.91 -2.60 14.40
C GLU A 147 -4.94 -2.14 15.87
N ARG A 148 -4.99 -3.08 16.82
CA ARG A 148 -5.00 -2.74 18.26
C ARG A 148 -3.74 -2.00 18.71
N LYS A 149 -2.59 -2.30 18.10
CA LYS A 149 -1.34 -1.61 18.41
C LYS A 149 -1.34 -0.19 17.85
N LEU A 150 -1.92 0.01 16.66
CA LEU A 150 -2.07 1.34 16.07
C LEU A 150 -3.02 2.20 16.91
N VAL A 151 -4.14 1.65 17.36
CA VAL A 151 -5.08 2.34 18.25
C VAL A 151 -4.38 2.75 19.55
N ALA A 152 -3.68 1.83 20.22
CA ALA A 152 -2.94 2.14 21.43
C ALA A 152 -1.83 3.19 21.20
N ALA A 153 -1.14 3.13 20.05
CA ALA A 153 -0.14 4.13 19.68
C ALA A 153 -0.77 5.52 19.46
N ALA A 154 -1.93 5.58 18.81
CA ALA A 154 -2.68 6.81 18.62
C ALA A 154 -3.19 7.40 19.95
N GLU A 155 -3.74 6.57 20.84
CA GLU A 155 -4.19 6.97 22.18
C GLU A 155 -3.03 7.52 23.04
N SER A 156 -1.81 7.01 22.85
CA SER A 156 -0.61 7.52 23.51
C SER A 156 -0.01 8.77 22.86
N GLY A 157 -0.54 9.23 21.72
CA GLY A 157 -0.01 10.35 20.94
C GLY A 157 1.28 10.04 20.17
N ALA A 158 1.64 8.76 20.02
CA ALA A 158 2.86 8.35 19.31
C ALA A 158 2.71 8.46 17.77
N ILE A 159 1.48 8.38 17.28
CA ILE A 159 1.11 8.52 15.87
C ILE A 159 -0.22 9.28 15.76
N ASP A 160 -0.45 9.88 14.60
CA ASP A 160 -1.77 10.29 14.16
C ASP A 160 -2.36 9.16 13.30
N LEU A 161 -3.46 8.58 13.77
CA LEU A 161 -4.17 7.52 13.06
C LEU A 161 -5.35 8.12 12.28
N VAL A 162 -5.28 8.05 10.95
CA VAL A 162 -6.33 8.49 10.04
C VAL A 162 -7.09 7.26 9.55
N ASP A 163 -8.24 6.99 10.15
CA ASP A 163 -9.07 5.85 9.76
C ASP A 163 -10.16 6.27 8.76
N LEU A 164 -9.93 5.93 7.49
CA LEU A 164 -10.83 6.28 6.38
C LEU A 164 -11.79 5.12 6.02
N ARG A 165 -11.79 4.01 6.78
CA ARG A 165 -12.65 2.85 6.48
C ARG A 165 -14.14 3.17 6.54
N GLY A 166 -14.55 4.24 7.23
CA GLY A 166 -15.95 4.68 7.27
C GLY A 166 -16.56 4.91 5.88
N PHE A 167 -15.75 5.32 4.90
CA PHE A 167 -16.16 5.55 3.50
C PHE A 167 -16.59 4.28 2.76
N GLU A 168 -16.27 3.09 3.29
CA GLU A 168 -16.73 1.80 2.74
C GLU A 168 -18.26 1.72 2.69
N THR A 169 -18.95 2.32 3.68
CA THR A 169 -20.42 2.34 3.76
C THR A 169 -21.05 3.23 2.66
N GLU A 170 -20.31 4.23 2.19
CA GLU A 170 -20.69 5.11 1.08
C GLU A 170 -20.24 4.58 -0.29
N ARG A 171 -19.65 3.38 -0.34
CA ARG A 171 -19.04 2.78 -1.55
C ARG A 171 -17.95 3.65 -2.19
N LYS A 172 -17.22 4.40 -1.36
CA LYS A 172 -16.05 5.18 -1.77
C LYS A 172 -14.79 4.44 -1.33
N TYR A 173 -13.99 3.98 -2.29
CA TYR A 173 -12.82 3.13 -2.04
C TYR A 173 -11.54 3.83 -2.45
N LEU A 174 -10.45 3.56 -1.75
CA LEU A 174 -9.12 4.05 -2.11
C LEU A 174 -8.10 3.06 -1.57
N GLU A 175 -7.72 2.06 -2.36
CA GLU A 175 -6.89 0.95 -1.88
C GLU A 175 -5.41 1.30 -1.73
N GLY A 176 -5.13 2.18 -0.77
CA GLY A 176 -3.82 2.46 -0.22
C GLY A 176 -2.79 2.91 -1.23
N THR A 177 -1.53 2.57 -0.97
CA THR A 177 -0.40 2.85 -1.86
C THR A 177 -0.30 1.89 -3.05
N GLY A 178 -1.26 0.98 -3.21
CA GLY A 178 -1.52 0.34 -4.50
C GLY A 178 -2.23 1.30 -5.45
N ALA A 179 -3.25 1.97 -4.93
CA ALA A 179 -4.09 2.91 -5.65
C ALA A 179 -3.53 4.35 -5.70
N ILE A 180 -2.58 4.69 -4.83
CA ILE A 180 -1.89 5.98 -4.80
C ILE A 180 -0.38 5.73 -4.88
N ASN A 181 0.32 6.46 -5.75
CA ASN A 181 1.77 6.52 -5.71
C ASN A 181 2.23 7.86 -5.16
N PHE A 182 3.39 7.88 -4.51
CA PHE A 182 4.00 9.12 -4.00
C PHE A 182 5.38 9.28 -4.60
N SER A 183 5.79 10.52 -4.85
CA SER A 183 7.20 10.83 -5.10
C SER A 183 8.05 10.38 -3.91
N TYR A 184 9.33 10.11 -4.11
CA TYR A 184 10.23 9.61 -3.07
C TYR A 184 10.27 10.48 -1.78
N ASN A 185 10.12 11.79 -1.92
CA ASN A 185 10.10 12.74 -0.79
C ASN A 185 8.69 13.04 -0.26
N GLY A 186 7.65 12.40 -0.80
CA GLY A 186 6.26 12.62 -0.42
C GLY A 186 5.66 13.96 -0.89
N ALA A 187 6.35 14.73 -1.73
CA ALA A 187 5.88 16.05 -2.17
C ALA A 187 4.77 15.98 -3.22
N PHE A 188 4.68 14.89 -3.98
CA PHE A 188 3.71 14.66 -5.05
C PHE A 188 2.95 13.36 -4.82
N ALA A 189 1.68 13.35 -5.22
CA ALA A 189 0.80 12.19 -5.19
C ALA A 189 0.20 11.94 -6.58
N TYR A 190 0.11 10.67 -6.95
CA TYR A 190 -0.37 10.22 -8.24
C TYR A 190 -1.49 9.20 -8.04
N MET A 191 -2.60 9.35 -8.75
CA MET A 191 -3.73 8.43 -8.67
C MET A 191 -4.35 8.19 -10.05
N SER A 192 -4.42 6.92 -10.44
CA SER A 192 -5.21 6.46 -11.58
C SER A 192 -6.64 6.18 -11.15
N ARG A 193 -7.62 6.87 -11.73
CA ARG A 193 -9.05 6.64 -11.51
C ARG A 193 -9.47 5.24 -11.98
N SER A 194 -10.03 4.48 -11.06
CA SER A 194 -10.54 3.12 -11.25
C SER A 194 -11.70 2.83 -10.26
N THR A 195 -12.19 1.59 -10.29
CA THR A 195 -13.16 1.08 -9.30
C THR A 195 -12.59 0.93 -7.89
N ARG A 196 -11.27 1.09 -7.71
CA ARG A 196 -10.55 0.97 -6.43
C ARG A 196 -10.05 2.32 -5.90
N THR A 197 -10.46 3.43 -6.51
CA THR A 197 -10.09 4.81 -6.14
C THR A 197 -11.31 5.72 -6.06
N ASN A 198 -11.19 6.79 -5.28
CA ASN A 198 -12.21 7.81 -5.17
C ASN A 198 -11.56 9.17 -4.93
N ASP A 199 -11.87 10.15 -5.78
CA ASP A 199 -11.30 11.50 -5.75
C ASP A 199 -11.53 12.20 -4.40
N THR A 200 -12.71 12.06 -3.80
CA THR A 200 -13.00 12.66 -2.48
C THR A 200 -12.14 12.07 -1.37
N VAL A 201 -11.95 10.74 -1.34
CA VAL A 201 -11.10 10.10 -0.34
C VAL A 201 -9.64 10.46 -0.57
N PHE A 202 -9.21 10.58 -1.83
CA PHE A 202 -7.86 11.01 -2.19
C PHE A 202 -7.57 12.45 -1.75
N ASP A 203 -8.54 13.35 -1.90
CA ASP A 203 -8.42 14.73 -1.43
C ASP A 203 -8.28 14.81 0.10
N ILE A 204 -9.00 13.96 0.83
CA ILE A 204 -8.86 13.84 2.29
C ILE A 204 -7.46 13.35 2.64
N VAL A 205 -6.95 12.30 1.99
CA VAL A 205 -5.59 11.81 2.22
C VAL A 205 -4.55 12.93 2.03
N CYS A 206 -4.71 13.74 0.98
CA CYS A 206 -3.74 14.76 0.62
C CYS A 206 -3.92 16.10 1.35
N ASN A 207 -4.97 16.28 2.15
CA ASN A 207 -5.26 17.55 2.82
C ASN A 207 -4.17 17.98 3.81
N GLU A 208 -4.20 19.25 4.23
CA GLU A 208 -3.21 19.85 5.13
C GLU A 208 -3.09 19.13 6.48
N GLU A 209 -4.21 18.65 7.01
CA GLU A 209 -4.26 17.94 8.29
C GLU A 209 -3.63 16.55 8.21
N ASN A 210 -3.64 15.91 7.05
CA ASN A 210 -3.11 14.56 6.83
C ASN A 210 -1.72 14.62 6.19
N LEU A 211 -1.63 14.47 4.86
CA LEU A 211 -0.35 14.40 4.16
C LEU A 211 0.22 15.74 3.71
N ASN A 212 -0.57 16.81 3.76
CA ASN A 212 -0.21 18.16 3.35
C ASN A 212 0.43 18.21 1.95
N ILE A 213 -0.22 17.59 0.97
CA ILE A 213 0.22 17.58 -0.42
C ILE A 213 -0.61 18.63 -1.17
N PRO A 214 -0.01 19.75 -1.63
CA PRO A 214 -0.75 20.81 -2.30
C PRO A 214 -1.44 20.33 -3.59
N CYS A 215 -2.57 20.92 -3.96
CA CYS A 215 -3.35 20.49 -5.14
C CYS A 215 -2.53 20.47 -6.43
N GLN A 216 -1.62 21.42 -6.63
CA GLN A 216 -0.74 21.47 -7.81
C GLN A 216 0.29 20.33 -7.88
N ASN A 217 0.51 19.62 -6.77
CA ASN A 217 1.39 18.45 -6.70
C ASN A 217 0.61 17.12 -6.76
N ARG A 218 -0.69 17.17 -7.05
CA ARG A 218 -1.54 16.00 -7.18
C ARG A 218 -1.82 15.77 -8.66
N PHE A 219 -1.52 14.57 -9.15
CA PHE A 219 -1.79 14.19 -10.52
C PHE A 219 -2.81 13.06 -10.54
N VAL A 220 -3.98 13.36 -11.10
CA VAL A 220 -5.07 12.40 -11.27
C VAL A 220 -5.25 12.16 -12.76
N PHE A 221 -5.36 10.90 -13.15
CA PHE A 221 -5.51 10.50 -14.55
C PHE A 221 -6.32 9.20 -14.62
N ARG A 222 -6.66 8.72 -15.82
CA ARG A 222 -7.15 7.36 -16.06
C ARG A 222 -6.04 6.53 -16.68
N SER A 223 -6.04 5.23 -16.42
CA SER A 223 -5.16 4.32 -17.17
C SER A 223 -5.88 3.05 -17.59
N ALA A 224 -5.62 2.62 -18.83
CA ALA A 224 -6.26 1.45 -19.40
C ALA A 224 -5.42 0.81 -20.52
N LEU A 225 -5.53 -0.51 -20.66
CA LEU A 225 -5.00 -1.24 -21.81
C LEU A 225 -6.08 -1.41 -22.89
N PRO A 226 -5.69 -1.46 -24.17
CA PRO A 226 -6.59 -1.90 -25.24
C PRO A 226 -7.14 -3.30 -24.96
N GLY A 227 -8.46 -3.45 -24.96
CA GLY A 227 -9.17 -4.72 -24.83
C GLY A 227 -9.74 -5.22 -26.15
N LYS A 228 -10.52 -6.30 -26.09
CA LYS A 228 -11.17 -6.88 -27.28
C LYS A 228 -12.34 -6.00 -27.74
N ASN A 229 -12.56 -5.95 -29.05
CA ASN A 229 -13.68 -5.24 -29.69
C ASN A 229 -13.75 -3.73 -29.36
N GLY A 230 -12.60 -3.08 -29.13
CA GLY A 230 -12.54 -1.65 -28.81
C GLY A 230 -12.93 -1.30 -27.37
N HIS A 231 -13.16 -2.29 -26.50
CA HIS A 231 -13.30 -2.05 -25.06
C HIS A 231 -11.94 -1.76 -24.43
N GLU A 232 -11.91 -0.97 -23.37
CA GLU A 232 -10.72 -0.70 -22.58
C GLU A 232 -10.71 -1.54 -21.30
N ASN A 233 -9.54 -2.08 -20.95
CA ASN A 233 -9.31 -2.74 -19.67
C ASN A 233 -8.67 -1.75 -18.69
N VAL A 234 -9.48 -1.13 -17.83
CA VAL A 234 -9.00 -0.16 -16.83
C VAL A 234 -7.97 -0.82 -15.91
N ILE A 235 -6.83 -0.16 -15.74
CA ILE A 235 -5.80 -0.55 -14.77
C ILE A 235 -6.24 -0.05 -13.39
N TYR A 236 -6.47 -1.00 -12.48
CA TYR A 236 -7.17 -0.73 -11.23
C TYR A 236 -6.28 -0.11 -10.13
N HIS A 237 -4.96 -0.26 -10.21
CA HIS A 237 -4.00 0.28 -9.25
C HIS A 237 -2.91 1.11 -9.94
N THR A 238 -2.62 2.28 -9.38
CA THR A 238 -1.63 3.24 -9.90
C THR A 238 -0.22 2.67 -9.94
N ASN A 239 0.15 1.83 -8.97
CA ASN A 239 1.48 1.22 -8.93
C ASN A 239 1.76 0.21 -10.07
N VAL A 240 0.73 -0.20 -10.83
CA VAL A 240 0.87 -1.04 -12.02
C VAL A 240 1.30 -0.20 -13.22
N ILE A 241 0.85 1.06 -13.29
CA ILE A 241 1.17 1.95 -14.41
C ILE A 241 2.48 2.72 -14.21
N GLY A 242 2.85 3.03 -12.96
CA GLY A 242 4.12 3.68 -12.71
C GLY A 242 4.49 3.85 -11.25
N TRP A 243 5.73 4.30 -11.05
CA TRP A 243 6.34 4.49 -9.74
C TRP A 243 7.48 5.49 -9.74
N CYS A 244 7.71 6.07 -8.56
CA CYS A 244 8.79 7.03 -8.30
C CYS A 244 9.72 6.51 -7.20
N GLY A 245 11.01 6.57 -7.47
CA GLY A 245 12.09 6.32 -6.51
C GLY A 245 12.99 7.55 -6.40
N LYS A 246 14.10 7.43 -5.66
CA LYS A 246 15.05 8.54 -5.50
C LYS A 246 15.80 8.78 -6.80
N GLY A 247 15.46 9.87 -7.50
CA GLY A 247 16.12 10.28 -8.74
C GLY A 247 15.79 9.40 -9.97
N ILE A 248 14.76 8.56 -9.87
CA ILE A 248 14.32 7.70 -10.98
C ILE A 248 12.81 7.48 -10.87
N CYS A 249 12.11 7.45 -12.00
CA CYS A 249 10.72 7.02 -12.08
C CYS A 249 10.51 6.19 -13.35
N ALA A 250 9.41 5.44 -13.40
CA ALA A 250 8.97 4.75 -14.61
C ALA A 250 7.45 4.83 -14.71
N TRP A 251 6.94 5.16 -15.90
CA TRP A 251 5.52 5.33 -16.17
C TRP A 251 5.16 4.81 -17.57
N GLY A 252 4.06 4.08 -17.67
CA GLY A 252 3.48 3.64 -18.95
C GLY A 252 2.68 4.74 -19.63
N LEU A 253 3.36 5.78 -20.12
CA LEU A 253 2.73 7.01 -20.61
C LEU A 253 1.68 6.78 -21.71
N ASP A 254 1.89 5.78 -22.58
CA ASP A 254 0.99 5.43 -23.68
C ASP A 254 -0.39 4.94 -23.21
N TYR A 255 -0.49 4.51 -21.95
CA TYR A 255 -1.73 3.97 -21.36
C TYR A 255 -2.37 4.95 -20.38
N MET A 256 -1.83 6.18 -20.27
CA MET A 256 -2.35 7.22 -19.39
C MET A 256 -3.21 8.22 -20.17
N GLN A 257 -4.35 8.56 -19.61
CA GLN A 257 -5.33 9.49 -20.18
C GLN A 257 -5.59 10.59 -19.15
N PHE A 258 -5.36 11.85 -19.52
CA PHE A 258 -5.58 13.02 -18.68
C PHE A 258 -6.86 13.73 -19.10
N ASP A 259 -7.46 14.51 -18.21
CA ASP A 259 -8.71 15.22 -18.52
C ASP A 259 -8.44 16.40 -19.48
N SER A 260 -7.20 16.89 -19.53
CA SER A 260 -6.74 17.94 -20.45
C SER A 260 -5.29 17.76 -20.91
N GLU A 261 -4.92 18.41 -22.01
CA GLU A 261 -3.51 18.46 -22.45
C GLU A 261 -2.65 19.27 -21.48
N GLU A 262 -3.22 20.28 -20.79
CA GLU A 262 -2.53 21.04 -19.76
C GLU A 262 -2.10 20.14 -18.59
N GLU A 263 -2.98 19.26 -18.11
CA GLU A 263 -2.66 18.30 -17.03
C GLU A 263 -1.59 17.30 -17.46
N LYS A 264 -1.69 16.79 -18.69
CA LYS A 264 -0.69 15.89 -19.27
C LYS A 264 0.69 16.55 -19.37
N LEU A 265 0.74 17.79 -19.87
CA LEU A 265 1.98 18.56 -19.95
C LEU A 265 2.53 18.85 -18.57
N ALA A 266 1.71 19.24 -17.60
CA ALA A 266 2.12 19.45 -16.22
C ALA A 266 2.75 18.20 -15.60
N PHE A 267 2.15 17.03 -15.83
CA PHE A 267 2.70 15.75 -15.40
C PHE A 267 4.08 15.49 -16.03
N TYR A 268 4.21 15.66 -17.36
CA TYR A 268 5.50 15.46 -18.04
C TYR A 268 6.58 16.45 -17.64
N HIS A 269 6.24 17.70 -17.40
CA HIS A 269 7.17 18.71 -16.91
C HIS A 269 7.67 18.34 -15.52
N HIS A 270 6.77 17.99 -14.61
CA HIS A 270 7.13 17.58 -13.27
C HIS A 270 8.05 16.34 -13.25
N LEU A 271 7.86 15.35 -14.12
CA LEU A 271 8.75 14.18 -14.17
C LEU A 271 10.19 14.49 -14.61
N ARG A 272 10.45 15.67 -15.20
CA ARG A 272 11.78 16.10 -15.63
C ARG A 272 12.54 16.89 -14.57
N ASP A 273 11.84 17.40 -13.56
CA ASP A 273 12.37 18.21 -12.46
C ASP A 273 12.90 17.33 -11.32
#